data_AF-A0A7W1BZ02-F1
#
_entry.id   AF-A0A7W1BZ02-F1
#
_cell.length_a   1.000
_cell.length_b   1.000
_cell.length_c   1.000
_cell.angle_alpha   90.00
_cell.angle_beta   90.00
_cell.angle_gamma   90.00
#
_symmetry.space_group_name_H-M   'P 1'
#
loop_
_entity.id
_entity.type
_entity.pdbx_description
1 polymer ?
#
loop_
_entity_poly.entity_id
_entity_poly.type
_entity_poly.pdbx_seq_one_letter_code
_entity_poly.pdbx_strand_id
1 'polypeptide(L)'
;MQRCLTLFSMVLLAITCLPLTSAQQTGVAESQTVQVQGLRERVIVRRDERGIPYVTASNDEDLYLAQGYATAADRLWQMDLLRRTARGELAEIFGNNALEEDKRHRTFGFAQTAEAEVSQATPAARAILEAYARGVNAYIAGLEAKSLPPEFQILQYQPRPWTPSDSLVVVKLFFESLSSTWRLDVMREAFADLPAEKRVALMRETSPLDVLVVGKDTRKSAVSTPVSSSERTVSVDTLRFLERDEEMMSKSLARVGLAAENLAASNNWVLSGKHTASGKPLLANDPHLAPSAPPIWYLVHLSGPGVRVAGVTAPGLPGVIIGHNDRIAWGFTNVGPDVQDLYIEKFDPGNPGRYLTPSGWRDAEIRHEEIRVRKGFTGSATDILTIDVTVTRHGPIVLE
;
A
#
# COMPACT_ATOMS: atom_id res chain seq x y z
N MET A 1 -12.32 1.99 26.80
CA MET A 1 -12.11 0.68 26.13
C MET A 1 -13.30 -0.27 26.19
N GLN A 2 -13.91 -0.53 27.36
CA GLN A 2 -15.05 -1.47 27.46
C GLN A 2 -16.32 -1.10 26.66
N ARG A 3 -16.58 0.20 26.41
CA ARG A 3 -17.74 0.66 25.62
C ARG A 3 -17.56 0.57 24.10
N CYS A 4 -16.31 0.52 23.60
CA CYS A 4 -16.04 0.34 22.16
C CYS A 4 -16.08 -1.14 21.75
N LEU A 5 -15.64 -2.06 22.62
CA LEU A 5 -15.80 -3.50 22.37
C LEU A 5 -17.28 -3.93 22.34
N THR A 6 -18.14 -3.30 23.13
CA THR A 6 -19.58 -3.62 23.12
C THR A 6 -20.28 -3.16 21.84
N LEU A 7 -19.86 -2.03 21.26
CA LEU A 7 -20.41 -1.55 19.98
C LEU A 7 -19.92 -2.38 18.78
N PHE A 8 -18.64 -2.76 18.76
CA PHE A 8 -18.09 -3.63 17.71
C PHE A 8 -18.76 -5.01 17.73
N SER A 9 -19.03 -5.55 18.92
CA SER A 9 -19.80 -6.79 19.09
C SER A 9 -21.26 -6.66 18.65
N MET A 10 -21.90 -5.49 18.78
CA MET A 10 -23.27 -5.28 18.28
C MET A 10 -23.35 -5.16 16.75
N VAL A 11 -22.34 -4.57 16.10
CA VAL A 11 -22.22 -4.57 14.64
C VAL A 11 -21.99 -5.99 14.12
N LEU A 12 -21.15 -6.78 14.80
CA LEU A 12 -20.97 -8.20 14.49
C LEU A 12 -22.27 -9.00 14.67
N LEU A 13 -23.04 -8.71 15.73
CA LEU A 13 -24.31 -9.40 16.01
C LEU A 13 -25.41 -9.04 15.01
N ALA A 14 -25.44 -7.78 14.53
CA ALA A 14 -26.37 -7.34 13.48
C ALA A 14 -26.04 -7.99 12.12
N ILE A 15 -24.76 -8.25 11.84
CA ILE A 15 -24.31 -9.00 10.66
C ILE A 15 -24.69 -10.50 10.78
N THR A 16 -24.70 -11.08 11.98
CA THR A 16 -25.14 -12.48 12.19
C THR A 16 -26.66 -12.69 12.18
N CYS A 17 -27.46 -11.65 12.41
CA CYS A 17 -28.93 -11.74 12.46
C CYS A 17 -29.65 -11.23 11.21
N LEU A 18 -28.94 -10.61 10.27
CA LEU A 18 -29.44 -10.57 8.90
C LEU A 18 -29.44 -12.01 8.41
N PRO A 19 -30.57 -12.58 7.94
CA PRO A 19 -30.49 -13.80 7.16
C PRO A 19 -29.47 -13.55 6.06
N LEU A 20 -28.33 -14.23 6.16
CA LEU A 20 -27.53 -14.63 5.02
C LEU A 20 -28.47 -15.47 4.16
N THR A 21 -29.37 -14.82 3.42
CA THR A 21 -29.71 -15.28 2.09
C THR A 21 -28.42 -15.17 1.29
N SER A 22 -27.48 -16.09 1.56
CA SER A 22 -26.71 -16.67 0.49
C SER A 22 -27.75 -17.28 -0.44
N ALA A 23 -28.24 -16.48 -1.38
CA ALA A 23 -28.52 -17.02 -2.68
C ALA A 23 -27.16 -17.54 -3.18
N GLN A 24 -26.77 -18.74 -2.72
CA GLN A 24 -26.07 -19.66 -3.60
C GLN A 24 -27.04 -19.83 -4.77
N GLN A 25 -26.93 -18.94 -5.75
CA GLN A 25 -27.43 -19.21 -7.08
C GLN A 25 -26.62 -20.40 -7.57
N THR A 26 -27.11 -21.60 -7.27
CA THR A 26 -26.76 -22.84 -7.96
C THR A 26 -27.33 -22.87 -9.38
N GLY A 27 -27.76 -21.73 -9.91
CA GLY A 27 -28.05 -21.54 -11.32
C GLY A 27 -26.75 -21.26 -12.06
N VAL A 28 -26.60 -21.85 -13.24
CA VAL A 28 -25.60 -21.43 -14.24
C VAL A 28 -25.65 -19.90 -14.30
N ALA A 29 -24.56 -19.22 -13.93
CA ALA A 29 -24.52 -17.76 -13.96
C ALA A 29 -24.89 -17.32 -15.39
N GLU A 30 -26.05 -16.66 -15.53
CA GLU A 30 -26.51 -16.21 -16.83
C GLU A 30 -25.49 -15.23 -17.41
N SER A 31 -25.16 -15.41 -18.70
CA SER A 31 -24.31 -14.48 -19.43
C SER A 31 -25.00 -13.12 -19.50
N GLN A 32 -24.54 -12.16 -18.70
CA GLN A 32 -25.02 -10.79 -18.74
C GLN A 32 -24.23 -9.96 -19.76
N THR A 33 -24.92 -9.15 -20.54
CA THR A 33 -24.30 -8.15 -21.42
C THR A 33 -24.51 -6.78 -20.80
N VAL A 34 -23.40 -6.09 -20.51
CA VAL A 34 -23.40 -4.74 -19.96
C VAL A 34 -22.80 -3.78 -20.98
N GLN A 35 -23.44 -2.65 -21.20
CA GLN A 35 -22.88 -1.56 -22.00
C GLN A 35 -21.94 -0.75 -21.13
N VAL A 36 -20.66 -0.71 -21.50
CA VAL A 36 -19.62 0.01 -20.75
C VAL A 36 -19.10 1.14 -21.63
N GLN A 37 -19.31 2.38 -21.19
CA GLN A 37 -18.84 3.55 -21.91
C GLN A 37 -17.32 3.53 -22.03
N GLY A 38 -16.81 3.77 -23.24
CA GLY A 38 -15.36 3.84 -23.52
C GLY A 38 -14.76 2.55 -24.06
N LEU A 39 -15.49 1.42 -24.07
CA LEU A 39 -15.07 0.25 -24.84
C LEU A 39 -15.15 0.53 -26.34
N ARG A 40 -14.11 0.12 -27.07
CA ARG A 40 -14.05 0.20 -28.54
C ARG A 40 -14.58 -1.07 -29.18
N GLU A 41 -14.24 -2.21 -28.59
CA GLU A 41 -14.59 -3.53 -29.06
C GLU A 41 -15.26 -4.35 -27.95
N ARG A 42 -15.85 -5.49 -28.33
CA ARG A 42 -16.42 -6.43 -27.37
C ARG A 42 -15.34 -7.03 -26.47
N VAL A 43 -15.56 -6.95 -25.16
CA VAL A 43 -14.76 -7.66 -24.14
C VAL A 43 -15.58 -8.79 -23.53
N ILE A 44 -14.92 -9.91 -23.23
CA ILE A 44 -15.52 -11.04 -22.52
C ILE A 44 -14.84 -11.16 -21.15
N VAL A 45 -15.62 -11.07 -20.08
CA VAL A 45 -15.17 -11.36 -18.72
C VAL A 45 -15.86 -12.65 -18.26
N ARG A 46 -15.12 -13.75 -18.23
CA ARG A 46 -15.60 -15.03 -17.68
C ARG A 46 -15.10 -15.18 -16.26
N ARG A 47 -15.95 -15.59 -15.32
CA ARG A 47 -15.52 -15.97 -13.97
C ARG A 47 -15.52 -17.49 -13.82
N ASP A 48 -14.53 -18.03 -13.10
CA ASP A 48 -14.56 -19.44 -12.69
C ASP A 48 -15.38 -19.64 -11.40
N GLU A 49 -15.45 -20.88 -10.91
CA GLU A 49 -16.19 -21.25 -9.70
C GLU A 49 -15.70 -20.55 -8.41
N ARG A 50 -14.47 -20.03 -8.41
CA ARG A 50 -13.90 -19.23 -7.30
C ARG A 50 -14.11 -17.73 -7.50
N GLY A 51 -14.79 -17.34 -8.57
CA GLY A 51 -15.02 -15.95 -8.94
C GLY A 51 -13.85 -15.28 -9.64
N ILE A 52 -12.77 -16.00 -10.03
CA ILE A 52 -11.60 -15.37 -10.65
C ILE A 52 -11.94 -14.87 -12.05
N PRO A 53 -11.71 -13.59 -12.38
CA PRO A 53 -11.98 -13.05 -13.72
C PRO A 53 -10.91 -13.45 -14.74
N TYR A 54 -11.38 -13.92 -15.89
CA TYR A 54 -10.64 -14.13 -17.12
C TYR A 54 -11.13 -13.09 -18.14
N VAL A 55 -10.34 -12.05 -18.35
CA VAL A 55 -10.66 -10.92 -19.23
C VAL A 55 -10.03 -11.17 -20.60
N THR A 56 -10.85 -11.16 -21.65
CA THR A 56 -10.41 -11.30 -23.03
C THR A 56 -10.85 -10.11 -23.87
N ALA A 57 -9.91 -9.41 -24.49
CA ALA A 57 -10.15 -8.22 -25.31
C ALA A 57 -9.33 -8.23 -26.61
N SER A 58 -9.76 -7.47 -27.61
CA SER A 58 -9.08 -7.37 -28.91
C SER A 58 -8.03 -6.26 -29.00
N ASN A 59 -7.85 -5.48 -27.93
CA ASN A 59 -6.83 -4.43 -27.80
C ASN A 59 -6.50 -4.17 -26.32
N ASP A 60 -5.36 -3.54 -26.07
CA ASP A 60 -4.85 -3.28 -24.71
C ASP A 60 -5.73 -2.31 -23.92
N GLU A 61 -6.28 -1.28 -24.57
CA GLU A 61 -7.08 -0.27 -23.89
C GLU A 61 -8.36 -0.87 -23.30
N ASP A 62 -9.09 -1.65 -24.09
CA ASP A 62 -10.28 -2.37 -23.64
C ASP A 62 -9.93 -3.45 -22.60
N LEU A 63 -8.75 -4.07 -22.70
CA LEU A 63 -8.27 -5.07 -21.73
C LEU A 63 -8.12 -4.47 -20.33
N TYR A 64 -7.38 -3.35 -20.22
CA TYR A 64 -7.14 -2.69 -18.94
C TYR A 64 -8.39 -1.96 -18.42
N LEU A 65 -9.23 -1.41 -19.29
CA LEU A 65 -10.54 -0.88 -18.92
C LEU A 65 -11.41 -1.96 -18.30
N ALA A 66 -11.56 -3.11 -18.95
CA ALA A 66 -12.35 -4.19 -18.39
C ALA A 66 -11.74 -4.79 -17.12
N GLN A 67 -10.41 -4.82 -17.00
CA GLN A 67 -9.75 -5.18 -15.73
C GLN A 67 -10.17 -4.23 -14.61
N GLY A 68 -10.12 -2.91 -14.84
CA GLY A 68 -10.55 -1.91 -13.86
C GLY A 68 -12.02 -2.07 -13.47
N TYR A 69 -12.89 -2.28 -14.46
CA TYR A 69 -14.32 -2.54 -14.23
C TYR A 69 -14.56 -3.79 -13.38
N ALA A 70 -13.94 -4.92 -13.75
CA ALA A 70 -14.09 -6.19 -13.03
C ALA A 70 -13.54 -6.11 -11.59
N THR A 71 -12.41 -5.42 -11.41
CA THR A 71 -11.81 -5.24 -10.07
C THR A 71 -12.70 -4.35 -9.20
N ALA A 72 -13.23 -3.25 -9.74
CA ALA A 72 -14.18 -2.40 -9.03
C ALA A 72 -15.46 -3.17 -8.65
N ALA A 73 -15.99 -3.97 -9.58
CA ALA A 73 -17.16 -4.81 -9.33
C ALA A 73 -16.99 -5.75 -8.12
N ASP A 74 -15.77 -6.18 -7.84
CA ASP A 74 -15.48 -7.06 -6.71
C ASP A 74 -15.01 -6.33 -5.46
N ARG A 75 -14.24 -5.25 -5.61
CA ARG A 75 -13.37 -4.69 -4.56
C ARG A 75 -13.48 -3.17 -4.41
N LEU A 76 -14.51 -2.51 -4.94
CA LEU A 76 -14.61 -1.04 -4.96
C LEU A 76 -14.36 -0.38 -3.60
N TRP A 77 -14.97 -0.86 -2.52
CA TRP A 77 -14.76 -0.24 -1.20
C TRP A 77 -13.34 -0.49 -0.66
N GLN A 78 -12.75 -1.66 -0.90
CA GLN A 78 -11.34 -1.93 -0.56
C GLN A 78 -10.40 -0.99 -1.32
N MET A 79 -10.67 -0.76 -2.61
CA MET A 79 -9.91 0.20 -3.43
C MET A 79 -10.03 1.63 -2.87
N ASP A 80 -11.24 2.05 -2.49
CA ASP A 80 -11.47 3.37 -1.88
C ASP A 80 -10.74 3.52 -0.55
N LEU A 81 -10.80 2.50 0.30
CA LEU A 81 -10.10 2.47 1.58
C LEU A 81 -8.57 2.56 1.42
N LEU A 82 -8.00 1.80 0.46
CA LEU A 82 -6.57 1.85 0.15
C LEU A 82 -6.14 3.26 -0.29
N ARG A 83 -6.82 3.88 -1.26
CA ARG A 83 -6.44 5.24 -1.70
C ARG A 83 -6.60 6.26 -0.58
N ARG A 84 -7.66 6.18 0.24
CA ARG A 84 -7.90 7.13 1.33
C ARG A 84 -6.83 7.03 2.42
N THR A 85 -6.41 5.80 2.73
CA THR A 85 -5.30 5.55 3.66
C THR A 85 -4.06 6.26 3.13
N ALA A 86 -3.63 5.95 1.91
CA ALA A 86 -2.41 6.51 1.33
C ALA A 86 -2.45 8.04 1.15
N ARG A 87 -3.63 8.61 0.84
CA ARG A 87 -3.82 10.05 0.58
C ARG A 87 -4.04 10.86 1.86
N GLY A 88 -4.21 10.21 3.02
CA GLY A 88 -4.63 10.88 4.26
C GLY A 88 -6.02 11.53 4.13
N GLU A 89 -7.02 10.71 3.81
CA GLU A 89 -8.43 11.09 3.64
C GLU A 89 -9.40 10.17 4.41
N LEU A 90 -8.91 9.41 5.39
CA LEU A 90 -9.73 8.52 6.21
C LEU A 90 -10.56 9.26 7.25
N ALA A 91 -10.07 10.40 7.76
CA ALA A 91 -10.80 11.24 8.71
C ALA A 91 -12.10 11.79 8.11
N GLU A 92 -12.20 11.86 6.77
CA GLU A 92 -13.44 12.26 6.08
C GLU A 92 -14.57 11.26 6.36
N ILE A 93 -14.25 9.98 6.56
CA ILE A 93 -15.24 8.91 6.76
C ILE A 93 -15.25 8.36 8.20
N PHE A 94 -14.12 8.42 8.92
CA PHE A 94 -13.95 7.90 10.28
C PHE A 94 -13.75 8.99 11.35
N GLY A 95 -13.69 10.26 10.96
CA GLY A 95 -13.53 11.39 11.88
C GLY A 95 -12.20 11.36 12.62
N ASN A 96 -12.22 11.83 13.88
CA ASN A 96 -11.04 11.96 14.72
C ASN A 96 -10.26 10.64 14.94
N ASN A 97 -10.89 9.48 14.75
CA ASN A 97 -10.23 8.18 14.91
C ASN A 97 -9.14 7.93 13.85
N ALA A 98 -9.18 8.62 12.71
CA ALA A 98 -8.20 8.49 11.64
C ALA A 98 -7.42 9.79 11.39
N LEU A 99 -7.64 10.84 12.20
CA LEU A 99 -7.06 12.15 11.95
C LEU A 99 -5.53 12.18 12.06
N GLU A 100 -4.96 11.53 13.07
CA GLU A 100 -3.51 11.50 13.25
C GLU A 100 -2.81 10.70 12.14
N GLU A 101 -3.46 9.64 11.65
CA GLU A 101 -3.01 8.89 10.49
C GLU A 101 -3.06 9.73 9.21
N ASP A 102 -4.16 10.46 8.99
CA ASP A 102 -4.27 11.37 7.86
C ASP A 102 -3.19 12.44 7.89
N LYS A 103 -2.93 13.09 9.05
CA LYS A 103 -1.84 14.07 9.19
C LYS A 103 -0.49 13.48 8.81
N ARG A 104 -0.23 12.23 9.19
CA ARG A 104 1.01 11.54 8.88
C ARG A 104 1.16 11.28 7.37
N HIS A 105 0.16 10.72 6.71
CA HIS A 105 0.21 10.50 5.26
C HIS A 105 0.21 11.81 4.45
N ARG A 106 -0.43 12.86 4.96
CA ARG A 106 -0.36 14.23 4.43
C ARG A 106 1.05 14.82 4.56
N THR A 107 1.73 14.55 5.68
CA THR A 107 3.13 14.94 5.87
C THR A 107 4.03 14.26 4.84
N PHE A 108 3.87 12.95 4.61
CA PHE A 108 4.65 12.22 3.60
C PHE A 108 4.39 12.67 2.17
N GLY A 109 3.19 13.15 1.86
CA GLY A 109 2.88 13.68 0.53
C GLY A 109 2.78 12.63 -0.57
N PHE A 110 2.32 11.42 -0.23
CA PHE A 110 2.15 10.34 -1.20
C PHE A 110 1.20 10.70 -2.35
N ALA A 111 0.13 11.46 -2.06
CA ALA A 111 -0.81 11.92 -3.08
C ALA A 111 -0.12 12.80 -4.14
N GLN A 112 0.63 13.81 -3.70
CA GLN A 112 1.33 14.73 -4.59
C GLN A 112 2.43 14.02 -5.38
N THR A 113 3.13 13.09 -4.73
CA THR A 113 4.14 12.25 -5.40
C THR A 113 3.50 11.41 -6.50
N ALA A 114 2.38 10.74 -6.22
CA ALA A 114 1.66 9.93 -7.20
C ALA A 114 1.14 10.78 -8.38
N GLU A 115 0.65 12.00 -8.12
CA GLU A 115 0.22 12.93 -9.17
C GLU A 115 1.38 13.40 -10.05
N ALA A 116 2.51 13.74 -9.44
CA ALA A 116 3.72 14.09 -10.17
C ALA A 116 4.24 12.91 -11.03
N GLU A 117 4.21 11.69 -10.51
CA GLU A 117 4.62 10.48 -11.23
C GLU A 117 3.71 10.19 -12.43
N VAL A 118 2.38 10.34 -12.30
CA VAL A 118 1.48 10.27 -13.45
C VAL A 118 1.84 11.33 -14.48
N SER A 119 2.17 12.56 -14.06
CA SER A 119 2.53 13.65 -14.98
C SER A 119 3.77 13.31 -15.82
N GLN A 120 4.70 12.56 -15.26
CA GLN A 120 5.97 12.14 -15.87
C GLN A 120 5.94 10.74 -16.51
N ALA A 121 4.82 10.01 -16.37
CA ALA A 121 4.69 8.66 -16.88
C ALA A 121 4.87 8.60 -18.41
N THR A 122 5.47 7.52 -18.89
CA THR A 122 5.56 7.26 -20.33
C THR A 122 4.16 7.21 -20.96
N PRO A 123 4.00 7.54 -22.26
CA PRO A 123 2.70 7.50 -22.92
C PRO A 123 1.99 6.14 -22.76
N ALA A 124 2.74 5.05 -22.83
CA ALA A 124 2.20 3.70 -22.66
C ALA A 124 1.70 3.44 -21.22
N ALA A 125 2.50 3.78 -20.21
CA ALA A 125 2.10 3.59 -18.80
C ALA A 125 0.88 4.47 -18.44
N ARG A 126 0.87 5.71 -18.91
CA ARG A 126 -0.26 6.63 -18.74
C ARG A 126 -1.53 6.07 -19.38
N ALA A 127 -1.45 5.57 -20.62
CA ALA A 127 -2.60 5.00 -21.31
C ALA A 127 -3.20 3.80 -20.56
N ILE A 128 -2.36 2.93 -19.96
CA ILE A 128 -2.81 1.80 -19.14
C ILE A 128 -3.53 2.28 -17.88
N LEU A 129 -2.93 3.23 -17.14
CA LEU A 129 -3.53 3.79 -15.92
C LEU A 129 -4.86 4.48 -16.20
N GLU A 130 -4.93 5.25 -17.29
CA GLU A 130 -6.15 5.93 -17.72
C GLU A 130 -7.24 4.95 -18.17
N ALA A 131 -6.89 3.90 -18.92
CA ALA A 131 -7.82 2.86 -19.32
C ALA A 131 -8.42 2.15 -18.10
N TYR A 132 -7.57 1.72 -17.16
CA TYR A 132 -7.99 1.11 -15.90
C TYR A 132 -8.92 2.03 -15.10
N ALA A 133 -8.55 3.31 -14.94
CA ALA A 133 -9.37 4.30 -14.25
C ALA A 133 -10.73 4.51 -14.92
N ARG A 134 -10.79 4.56 -16.27
CA ARG A 134 -12.06 4.61 -17.01
C ARG A 134 -12.95 3.40 -16.71
N GLY A 135 -12.36 2.22 -16.59
CA GLY A 135 -13.06 0.99 -16.22
C GLY A 135 -13.72 1.05 -14.85
N VAL A 136 -12.92 1.47 -13.85
CA VAL A 136 -13.41 1.67 -12.48
C VAL A 136 -14.54 2.71 -12.46
N ASN A 137 -14.37 3.82 -13.19
CA ASN A 137 -15.36 4.89 -13.27
C ASN A 137 -16.64 4.47 -13.99
N ALA A 138 -16.54 3.62 -15.02
CA ALA A 138 -17.71 3.09 -15.70
C ALA A 138 -18.52 2.15 -14.79
N TYR A 139 -17.86 1.40 -13.90
CA TYR A 139 -18.56 0.65 -12.85
C TYR A 139 -19.24 1.59 -11.85
N ILE A 140 -18.51 2.59 -11.33
CA ILE A 140 -19.06 3.58 -10.39
C ILE A 140 -20.28 4.31 -10.98
N ALA A 141 -20.22 4.72 -12.24
CA ALA A 141 -21.30 5.42 -12.92
C ALA A 141 -22.56 4.56 -13.13
N GLY A 142 -22.41 3.23 -13.15
CA GLY A 142 -23.52 2.29 -13.23
C GLY A 142 -24.18 1.98 -11.89
N LEU A 143 -23.65 2.49 -10.77
CA LEU A 143 -24.21 2.25 -9.44
C LEU A 143 -25.39 3.18 -9.15
N GLU A 144 -26.51 2.59 -8.77
CA GLU A 144 -27.61 3.27 -8.10
C GLU A 144 -27.41 3.22 -6.58
N ALA A 145 -28.09 4.12 -5.84
CA ALA A 145 -27.96 4.21 -4.38
C ALA A 145 -28.21 2.87 -3.65
N LYS A 146 -29.15 2.05 -4.14
CA LYS A 146 -29.46 0.72 -3.58
C LYS A 146 -28.44 -0.37 -3.92
N SER A 147 -27.63 -0.17 -4.96
CA SER A 147 -26.62 -1.13 -5.43
C SER A 147 -25.20 -0.81 -4.96
N LEU A 148 -25.02 0.30 -4.23
CA LEU A 148 -23.73 0.62 -3.61
C LEU A 148 -23.29 -0.52 -2.70
N PRO A 149 -21.99 -0.83 -2.64
CA PRO A 149 -21.47 -1.74 -1.62
C PRO A 149 -21.92 -1.31 -0.21
N PRO A 150 -22.28 -2.25 0.69
CA PRO A 150 -22.89 -1.95 1.98
C PRO A 150 -22.10 -0.94 2.82
N GLU A 151 -20.78 -0.94 2.72
CA GLU A 151 -19.91 -0.06 3.48
C GLU A 151 -20.12 1.41 3.11
N PHE A 152 -20.35 1.74 1.83
CA PHE A 152 -20.71 3.10 1.40
C PHE A 152 -22.08 3.52 1.95
N GLN A 153 -23.05 2.58 1.99
CA GLN A 153 -24.38 2.84 2.54
C GLN A 153 -24.33 3.09 4.06
N ILE A 154 -23.62 2.24 4.80
CA ILE A 154 -23.45 2.32 6.27
C ILE A 154 -22.73 3.61 6.65
N LEU A 155 -21.64 3.94 5.94
CA LEU A 155 -20.86 5.14 6.19
C LEU A 155 -21.46 6.39 5.55
N GLN A 156 -22.55 6.26 4.79
CA GLN A 156 -23.33 7.34 4.18
C GLN A 156 -22.50 8.26 3.28
N TYR A 157 -21.66 7.69 2.41
CA TYR A 157 -20.89 8.44 1.44
C TYR A 157 -20.85 7.72 0.09
N GLN A 158 -20.46 8.45 -0.96
CA GLN A 158 -20.36 7.92 -2.32
C GLN A 158 -18.89 7.74 -2.72
N PRO A 159 -18.55 6.71 -3.51
CA PRO A 159 -17.22 6.59 -4.08
C PRO A 159 -16.95 7.77 -5.03
N ARG A 160 -15.79 8.42 -4.88
CA ARG A 160 -15.32 9.42 -5.85
C ARG A 160 -14.80 8.72 -7.12
N PRO A 161 -14.80 9.38 -8.29
CA PRO A 161 -14.13 8.86 -9.46
C PRO A 161 -12.68 8.44 -9.15
N TRP A 162 -12.25 7.33 -9.73
CA TRP A 162 -10.88 6.85 -9.72
C TRP A 162 -10.05 7.60 -10.74
N THR A 163 -8.86 8.02 -10.34
CA THR A 163 -7.88 8.71 -11.19
C THR A 163 -6.66 7.83 -11.41
N PRO A 164 -5.84 8.07 -12.46
CA PRO A 164 -4.56 7.39 -12.62
C PRO A 164 -3.64 7.47 -11.39
N SER A 165 -3.67 8.58 -10.65
CA SER A 165 -2.85 8.75 -9.45
C SER A 165 -3.35 7.92 -8.27
N ASP A 166 -4.65 7.56 -8.22
CA ASP A 166 -5.16 6.64 -7.20
C ASP A 166 -4.53 5.24 -7.34
N SER A 167 -4.22 4.79 -8.56
CA SER A 167 -3.46 3.55 -8.73
C SER A 167 -2.03 3.68 -8.19
N LEU A 168 -1.34 4.79 -8.47
CA LEU A 168 0.04 4.97 -7.97
C LEU A 168 0.10 5.21 -6.45
N VAL A 169 -0.93 5.80 -5.85
CA VAL A 169 -0.95 6.02 -4.40
C VAL A 169 -1.10 4.70 -3.64
N VAL A 170 -1.79 3.70 -4.21
CA VAL A 170 -1.82 2.33 -3.65
C VAL A 170 -0.41 1.74 -3.58
N VAL A 171 0.43 1.98 -4.60
CA VAL A 171 1.84 1.55 -4.59
C VAL A 171 2.61 2.21 -3.44
N LYS A 172 2.27 3.45 -3.04
CA LYS A 172 2.93 4.12 -1.90
C LYS A 172 2.64 3.45 -0.56
N LEU A 173 1.49 2.80 -0.39
CA LEU A 173 1.25 1.96 0.79
C LEU A 173 2.10 0.70 0.81
N PHE A 174 2.34 0.07 -0.35
CA PHE A 174 3.30 -1.02 -0.44
C PHE A 174 4.72 -0.53 -0.15
N PHE A 175 5.09 0.65 -0.61
CA PHE A 175 6.39 1.25 -0.28
C PHE A 175 6.54 1.43 1.24
N GLU A 176 5.53 2.00 1.89
CA GLU A 176 5.51 2.17 3.34
C GLU A 176 5.58 0.83 4.09
N SER A 177 4.82 -0.19 3.65
CA SER A 177 4.82 -1.50 4.33
C SER A 177 6.13 -2.28 4.14
N LEU A 178 6.92 -1.96 3.12
CA LEU A 178 8.15 -2.66 2.77
C LEU A 178 9.42 -1.88 3.14
N SER A 179 9.30 -0.62 3.54
CA SER A 179 10.41 0.28 3.88
C SER A 179 10.32 0.72 5.34
N SER A 180 10.96 -0.05 6.22
CA SER A 180 10.94 0.17 7.68
C SER A 180 12.33 0.35 8.31
N THR A 181 13.38 0.47 7.50
CA THR A 181 14.78 0.42 7.96
C THR A 181 15.20 1.66 8.74
N TRP A 182 14.68 2.85 8.43
CA TRP A 182 15.06 4.11 9.05
C TRP A 182 14.94 4.12 10.59
N ARG A 183 14.01 3.33 11.15
CA ARG A 183 13.85 3.15 12.60
C ARG A 183 15.07 2.50 13.24
N LEU A 184 15.66 1.52 12.55
CA LEU A 184 16.86 0.83 13.01
C LEU A 184 18.02 1.82 13.14
N ASP A 185 18.10 2.85 12.29
CA ASP A 185 19.15 3.85 12.37
C ASP A 185 18.98 4.76 13.58
N VAL A 186 17.76 5.17 13.91
CA VAL A 186 17.53 5.92 15.15
C VAL A 186 17.79 5.06 16.38
N MET A 187 17.39 3.77 16.36
CA MET A 187 17.71 2.85 17.44
C MET A 187 19.23 2.66 17.59
N ARG A 188 19.97 2.52 16.48
CA ARG A 188 21.43 2.43 16.48
C ARG A 188 22.07 3.66 17.12
N GLU A 189 21.61 4.86 16.75
CA GLU A 189 22.10 6.11 17.34
C GLU A 189 21.72 6.24 18.81
N ALA A 190 20.52 5.82 19.22
CA ALA A 190 20.11 5.82 20.62
C ALA A 190 20.97 4.90 21.51
N PHE A 191 21.61 3.89 20.92
CA PHE A 191 22.57 3.03 21.59
C PHE A 191 24.02 3.48 21.44
N ALA A 192 24.30 4.64 20.86
CA ALA A 192 25.65 5.13 20.60
C ALA A 192 26.48 5.23 21.89
N ASP A 193 25.86 5.55 23.03
CA ASP A 193 26.55 5.68 24.32
C ASP A 193 26.89 4.34 25.00
N LEU A 194 26.39 3.21 24.48
CA LEU A 194 26.72 1.91 25.02
C LEU A 194 28.19 1.53 24.69
N PRO A 195 28.89 0.84 25.61
CA PRO A 195 30.19 0.24 25.31
C PRO A 195 30.17 -0.60 24.04
N ALA A 196 31.26 -0.58 23.28
CA ALA A 196 31.35 -1.21 21.96
C ALA A 196 30.98 -2.70 22.00
N GLU A 197 31.40 -3.43 23.04
CA GLU A 197 31.06 -4.84 23.23
C GLU A 197 29.55 -5.07 23.40
N LYS A 198 28.83 -4.16 24.07
CA LYS A 198 27.38 -4.26 24.25
C LYS A 198 26.63 -3.92 22.96
N ARG A 199 27.09 -2.91 22.21
CA ARG A 199 26.52 -2.59 20.89
C ARG A 199 26.67 -3.77 19.92
N VAL A 200 27.86 -4.36 19.85
CA VAL A 200 28.10 -5.55 19.02
C VAL A 200 27.23 -6.73 19.45
N ALA A 201 27.03 -6.94 20.76
CA ALA A 201 26.19 -8.02 21.25
C ALA A 201 24.70 -7.83 20.92
N LEU A 202 24.18 -6.60 20.99
CA LEU A 202 22.77 -6.29 20.71
C LEU A 202 22.46 -6.21 19.21
N MET A 203 23.44 -5.86 18.38
CA MET A 203 23.26 -5.58 16.94
C MET A 203 23.97 -6.62 16.06
N ARG A 204 24.09 -7.87 16.52
CA ARG A 204 24.68 -8.92 15.70
C ARG A 204 23.82 -9.19 14.47
N GLU A 205 24.39 -8.93 13.30
CA GLU A 205 23.78 -9.32 12.01
C GLU A 205 23.81 -10.84 11.77
N THR A 206 24.64 -11.57 12.53
CA THR A 206 24.75 -13.03 12.44
C THR A 206 24.83 -13.69 13.81
N SER A 207 24.16 -14.81 13.94
CA SER A 207 24.18 -15.68 15.11
C SER A 207 25.10 -16.88 14.87
N PRO A 208 25.76 -17.42 15.92
CA PRO A 208 26.39 -18.75 15.84
C PRO A 208 25.41 -19.88 15.47
N LEU A 209 24.10 -19.61 15.56
CA LEU A 209 23.04 -20.54 15.14
C LEU A 209 22.68 -20.40 13.65
N ASP A 210 23.19 -19.40 12.94
CA ASP A 210 22.91 -19.25 11.51
C ASP A 210 23.69 -20.31 10.72
N VAL A 211 22.96 -21.23 10.10
CA VAL A 211 23.53 -22.30 9.29
C VAL A 211 23.16 -22.08 7.83
N LEU A 212 24.18 -21.98 6.96
CA LEU A 212 23.96 -21.99 5.52
C LEU A 212 23.47 -23.37 5.08
N VAL A 213 22.23 -23.42 4.61
CA VAL A 213 21.60 -24.67 4.13
C VAL A 213 22.20 -25.11 2.79
N VAL A 214 22.55 -24.17 1.91
CA VAL A 214 23.17 -24.43 0.60
C VAL A 214 24.20 -23.34 0.28
N GLY A 215 25.39 -23.74 -0.21
CA GLY A 215 26.46 -22.84 -0.63
C GLY A 215 27.67 -22.85 0.31
N LYS A 216 28.53 -21.83 0.18
CA LYS A 216 29.66 -21.58 1.07
C LYS A 216 29.52 -20.18 1.64
N ASP A 217 29.81 -20.02 2.94
CA ASP A 217 29.86 -18.67 3.50
C ASP A 217 31.05 -17.95 2.88
N THR A 218 30.76 -16.89 2.13
CA THR A 218 31.79 -16.03 1.54
C THR A 218 31.91 -14.71 2.29
N ARG A 219 31.13 -14.51 3.36
CA ARG A 219 31.25 -13.35 4.22
C ARG A 219 32.59 -13.45 4.96
N LYS A 220 33.56 -12.65 4.54
CA LYS A 220 34.64 -12.23 5.44
C LYS A 220 33.93 -11.41 6.51
N SER A 221 34.04 -11.79 7.79
CA SER A 221 33.53 -10.96 8.89
C SER A 221 34.07 -9.54 8.71
N ALA A 222 33.23 -8.65 8.19
CA ALA A 222 33.55 -7.25 8.18
C ALA A 222 33.49 -6.83 9.65
N VAL A 223 34.66 -6.58 10.23
CA VAL A 223 34.73 -5.91 11.52
C VAL A 223 34.09 -4.55 11.29
N SER A 224 32.90 -4.34 11.85
CA SER A 224 32.27 -3.03 11.82
C SER A 224 33.23 -2.04 12.47
N THR A 225 33.78 -1.13 11.66
CA THR A 225 34.60 -0.05 12.18
C THR A 225 33.72 0.77 13.12
N PRO A 226 34.14 1.03 14.37
CA PRO A 226 33.35 1.85 15.28
C PRO A 226 33.18 3.22 14.63
N VAL A 227 31.94 3.58 14.29
CA VAL A 227 31.63 4.96 13.91
C VAL A 227 31.92 5.82 15.14
N SER A 228 32.76 6.83 14.95
CA SER A 228 33.06 7.86 15.95
C SER A 228 31.73 8.38 16.51
N SER A 229 31.55 8.26 17.82
CA SER A 229 30.40 8.82 18.54
C SER A 229 30.33 10.32 18.23
N SER A 230 29.34 10.70 17.43
CA SER A 230 28.98 12.11 17.32
C SER A 230 28.28 12.50 18.63
N GLU A 231 28.41 13.76 19.06
CA GLU A 231 27.72 14.31 20.24
C GLU A 231 26.19 14.41 20.05
N ARG A 232 25.58 13.53 19.24
CA ARG A 232 24.16 13.54 18.94
C ARG A 232 23.45 12.53 19.81
N THR A 233 22.82 13.03 20.85
CA THR A 233 22.00 12.20 21.73
C THR A 233 20.58 12.14 21.17
N VAL A 234 20.08 10.94 20.88
CA VAL A 234 18.66 10.74 20.59
C VAL A 234 17.87 11.02 21.87
N SER A 235 16.90 11.93 21.80
CA SER A 235 16.10 12.29 22.97
C SER A 235 15.09 11.18 23.32
N VAL A 236 14.66 11.12 24.59
CA VAL A 236 13.58 10.20 25.00
C VAL A 236 12.28 10.49 24.25
N ASP A 237 12.02 11.76 23.92
CA ASP A 237 10.82 12.14 23.17
C ASP A 237 10.88 11.68 21.70
N THR A 238 12.08 11.66 21.11
CA THR A 238 12.32 11.03 19.79
C THR A 238 11.96 9.54 19.83
N LEU A 239 12.41 8.82 20.86
CA LEU A 239 12.09 7.38 21.00
C LEU A 239 10.58 7.15 21.17
N ARG A 240 9.90 7.97 21.98
CA ARG A 240 8.44 7.91 22.15
C ARG A 240 7.67 8.23 20.87
N PHE A 241 8.18 9.17 20.07
CA PHE A 241 7.61 9.47 18.77
C PHE A 241 7.69 8.24 17.85
N LEU A 242 8.84 7.57 17.78
CA LEU A 242 9.02 6.37 16.96
C LEU A 242 8.08 5.25 17.35
N GLU A 243 7.91 4.99 18.65
CA GLU A 243 7.00 3.97 19.17
C GLU A 243 5.55 4.26 18.74
N ARG A 244 5.10 5.52 18.87
CA ARG A 244 3.75 5.94 18.47
C ARG A 244 3.54 5.86 16.96
N ASP A 245 4.52 6.29 16.18
CA ASP A 245 4.49 6.20 14.72
C ASP A 245 4.42 4.73 14.26
N GLU A 246 5.08 3.81 14.99
CA GLU A 246 5.11 2.40 14.64
C GLU A 246 3.76 1.75 14.93
N GLU A 247 3.20 2.04 16.10
CA GLU A 247 1.86 1.59 16.47
C GLU A 247 0.82 2.11 15.48
N MET A 248 0.94 3.37 15.05
CA MET A 248 0.05 3.98 14.07
C MET A 248 0.18 3.32 12.69
N MET A 249 1.40 3.17 12.18
CA MET A 249 1.68 2.50 10.91
C MET A 249 1.19 1.05 10.93
N SER A 250 1.48 0.29 11.99
CA SER A 250 1.04 -1.10 12.14
C SER A 250 -0.48 -1.21 12.12
N LYS A 251 -1.20 -0.33 12.84
CA LYS A 251 -2.68 -0.31 12.82
C LYS A 251 -3.24 0.09 11.46
N SER A 252 -2.62 1.07 10.81
CA SER A 252 -2.99 1.53 9.46
C SER A 252 -2.89 0.38 8.44
N LEU A 253 -1.72 -0.27 8.37
CA LEU A 253 -1.46 -1.38 7.45
C LEU A 253 -2.34 -2.60 7.76
N ALA A 254 -2.61 -2.89 9.04
CA ALA A 254 -3.51 -3.98 9.43
C ALA A 254 -4.94 -3.74 8.92
N ARG A 255 -5.43 -2.50 8.96
CA ARG A 255 -6.77 -2.14 8.48
C ARG A 255 -6.96 -2.45 6.99
N VAL A 256 -5.90 -2.32 6.20
CA VAL A 256 -5.95 -2.51 4.74
C VAL A 256 -5.38 -3.85 4.27
N GLY A 257 -5.03 -4.75 5.20
CA GLY A 257 -4.50 -6.08 4.87
C GLY A 257 -3.07 -6.08 4.34
N LEU A 258 -2.29 -5.04 4.65
CA LEU A 258 -0.88 -4.88 4.28
C LEU A 258 0.06 -5.03 5.50
N ALA A 259 -0.47 -5.35 6.68
CA ALA A 259 0.37 -5.60 7.84
C ALA A 259 1.28 -6.81 7.61
N ALA A 260 2.53 -6.61 8.02
CA ALA A 260 3.60 -7.58 8.00
C ALA A 260 4.17 -7.61 9.43
N GLU A 261 4.02 -8.73 10.13
CA GLU A 261 4.62 -8.89 11.46
C GLU A 261 6.15 -9.05 11.32
N ASN A 262 6.92 -8.36 12.18
CA ASN A 262 8.33 -8.63 12.51
C ASN A 262 9.19 -9.19 11.36
N LEU A 263 9.64 -8.31 10.46
CA LEU A 263 10.43 -8.69 9.27
C LEU A 263 9.73 -9.78 8.46
N ALA A 264 8.56 -9.47 7.88
CA ALA A 264 7.85 -10.39 6.99
C ALA A 264 8.80 -10.98 5.95
N ALA A 265 9.12 -12.25 6.15
CA ALA A 265 9.87 -13.07 5.23
C ALA A 265 8.91 -13.55 4.13
N SER A 266 9.44 -13.92 2.98
CA SER A 266 8.67 -14.54 1.91
C SER A 266 9.58 -15.51 1.18
N ASN A 267 9.01 -16.55 0.57
CA ASN A 267 9.81 -17.52 -0.16
C ASN A 267 9.78 -17.23 -1.67
N ASN A 268 10.94 -17.32 -2.32
CA ASN A 268 11.03 -17.43 -3.78
C ASN A 268 12.10 -18.43 -4.21
N TRP A 269 11.69 -19.54 -4.81
CA TRP A 269 12.62 -20.54 -5.34
C TRP A 269 12.50 -20.62 -6.86
N VAL A 270 13.66 -20.70 -7.52
CA VAL A 270 13.75 -21.00 -8.95
C VAL A 270 14.64 -22.23 -9.13
N LEU A 271 14.09 -23.27 -9.73
CA LEU A 271 14.81 -24.49 -10.06
C LEU A 271 15.08 -24.52 -11.57
N SER A 272 16.35 -24.69 -11.96
CA SER A 272 16.72 -24.88 -13.37
C SER A 272 16.08 -26.14 -13.93
N GLY A 273 15.70 -26.12 -15.22
CA GLY A 273 15.17 -27.29 -15.91
C GLY A 273 16.09 -28.51 -15.91
N LYS A 274 17.39 -28.33 -15.68
CA LYS A 274 18.36 -29.43 -15.48
C LYS A 274 18.04 -30.31 -14.26
N HIS A 275 17.24 -29.80 -13.32
CA HIS A 275 16.89 -30.47 -12.07
C HIS A 275 15.40 -30.83 -11.99
N THR A 276 14.64 -30.73 -13.09
CA THR A 276 13.20 -31.00 -13.12
C THR A 276 12.89 -32.15 -14.08
N ALA A 277 11.89 -32.97 -13.76
CA ALA A 277 11.48 -34.10 -14.61
C ALA A 277 11.01 -33.65 -16.01
N SER A 278 10.49 -32.42 -16.13
CA SER A 278 10.00 -31.87 -17.39
C SER A 278 11.10 -31.24 -18.26
N GLY A 279 12.31 -31.07 -17.74
CA GLY A 279 13.38 -30.29 -18.39
C GLY A 279 13.12 -28.78 -18.42
N LYS A 280 12.03 -28.27 -17.83
CA LYS A 280 11.65 -26.84 -17.81
C LYS A 280 11.88 -26.22 -16.43
N PRO A 281 12.20 -24.91 -16.34
CA PRO A 281 12.33 -24.23 -15.06
C PRO A 281 11.05 -24.30 -14.22
N LEU A 282 11.20 -24.37 -12.90
CA LEU A 282 10.10 -24.23 -11.94
C LEU A 282 10.33 -22.99 -11.09
N LEU A 283 9.29 -22.20 -10.88
CA LEU A 283 9.27 -21.06 -9.97
C LEU A 283 8.21 -21.31 -8.89
N ALA A 284 8.58 -21.12 -7.64
CA ALA A 284 7.66 -21.05 -6.50
C ALA A 284 7.83 -19.69 -5.83
N ASN A 285 6.77 -18.88 -5.79
CA ASN A 285 6.76 -17.60 -5.08
C ASN A 285 5.58 -17.59 -4.10
N ASP A 286 5.89 -17.24 -2.86
CA ASP A 286 5.02 -17.39 -1.70
C ASP A 286 5.18 -16.14 -0.81
N PRO A 287 4.54 -15.02 -1.18
CA PRO A 287 4.58 -13.78 -0.41
C PRO A 287 3.75 -13.92 0.87
N HIS A 288 4.34 -13.62 2.03
CA HIS A 288 3.65 -13.71 3.33
C HIS A 288 3.18 -12.33 3.78
N LEU A 289 1.86 -12.19 3.91
CA LEU A 289 1.20 -11.03 4.50
C LEU A 289 0.18 -11.54 5.51
N ALA A 290 -0.19 -10.69 6.48
CA ALA A 290 -1.21 -11.04 7.45
C ALA A 290 -2.52 -11.43 6.72
N PRO A 291 -3.18 -12.54 7.11
CA PRO A 291 -4.46 -12.91 6.53
C PRO A 291 -5.50 -11.80 6.75
N SER A 292 -6.13 -11.36 5.66
CA SER A 292 -7.19 -10.34 5.68
C SER A 292 -8.40 -10.78 4.86
N ALA A 293 -9.56 -10.25 5.22
CA ALA A 293 -10.80 -10.40 4.45
C ALA A 293 -11.37 -9.00 4.15
N PRO A 294 -11.38 -8.57 2.87
CA PRO A 294 -10.87 -9.28 1.69
C PRO A 294 -9.33 -9.35 1.65
N PRO A 295 -8.73 -10.36 0.97
CA PRO A 295 -7.27 -10.47 0.84
C PRO A 295 -6.72 -9.36 -0.06
N ILE A 296 -5.48 -8.92 0.18
CA ILE A 296 -4.84 -7.89 -0.65
C ILE A 296 -4.54 -8.37 -2.07
N TRP A 297 -4.25 -9.66 -2.26
CA TRP A 297 -4.01 -10.22 -3.59
C TRP A 297 -5.33 -10.51 -4.31
N TYR A 298 -5.42 -10.01 -5.54
CA TYR A 298 -6.55 -10.19 -6.45
C TYR A 298 -6.09 -10.99 -7.67
N LEU A 299 -6.62 -12.20 -7.82
CA LEU A 299 -6.30 -13.09 -8.94
C LEU A 299 -6.98 -12.60 -10.22
N VAL A 300 -6.24 -12.60 -11.33
CA VAL A 300 -6.78 -12.23 -12.64
C VAL A 300 -6.03 -12.96 -13.75
N HIS A 301 -6.75 -13.25 -14.83
CA HIS A 301 -6.19 -13.67 -16.10
C HIS A 301 -6.54 -12.64 -17.17
N LEU A 302 -5.53 -12.13 -17.89
CA LEU A 302 -5.69 -11.15 -18.96
C LEU A 302 -5.24 -11.76 -20.29
N SER A 303 -6.07 -11.62 -21.32
CA SER A 303 -5.79 -12.10 -22.69
C SER A 303 -6.15 -11.02 -23.72
N GLY A 304 -5.16 -10.50 -24.42
CA GLY A 304 -5.29 -9.56 -25.53
C GLY A 304 -4.10 -9.66 -26.50
N PRO A 305 -4.03 -8.79 -27.52
CA PRO A 305 -2.92 -8.79 -28.47
C PRO A 305 -1.58 -8.58 -27.76
N GLY A 306 -0.67 -9.56 -27.81
CA GLY A 306 0.63 -9.47 -27.16
C GLY A 306 0.63 -9.63 -25.63
N VAL A 307 -0.54 -9.71 -25.00
CA VAL A 307 -0.70 -9.89 -23.54
C VAL A 307 -1.45 -11.18 -23.27
N ARG A 308 -0.80 -12.17 -22.68
CA ARG A 308 -1.46 -13.33 -22.08
C ARG A 308 -0.82 -13.65 -20.75
N VAL A 309 -1.44 -13.22 -19.66
CA VAL A 309 -0.83 -13.29 -18.32
C VAL A 309 -1.86 -13.72 -17.29
N ALA A 310 -1.42 -14.53 -16.32
CA ALA A 310 -2.20 -14.94 -15.17
C ALA A 310 -1.38 -14.76 -13.90
N GLY A 311 -2.04 -14.35 -12.81
CA GLY A 311 -1.39 -14.18 -11.53
C GLY A 311 -2.22 -13.31 -10.60
N VAL A 312 -1.54 -12.57 -9.73
CA VAL A 312 -2.15 -11.65 -8.78
C VAL A 312 -1.74 -10.20 -9.06
N THR A 313 -2.67 -9.29 -8.77
CA THR A 313 -2.43 -7.85 -8.63
C THR A 313 -2.97 -7.39 -7.27
N ALA A 314 -2.80 -6.11 -6.93
CA ALA A 314 -3.52 -5.49 -5.82
C ALA A 314 -4.76 -4.74 -6.36
N PRO A 315 -5.89 -4.70 -5.63
CA PRO A 315 -7.05 -3.89 -5.98
C PRO A 315 -6.66 -2.44 -6.23
N GLY A 316 -6.92 -1.95 -7.44
CA GLY A 316 -6.54 -0.60 -7.87
C GLY A 316 -5.32 -0.53 -8.76
N LEU A 317 -4.61 -1.64 -8.98
CA LEU A 317 -3.41 -1.70 -9.85
C LEU A 317 -3.69 -2.46 -11.16
N PRO A 318 -3.41 -1.85 -12.33
CA PRO A 318 -3.54 -2.54 -13.62
C PRO A 318 -2.43 -3.58 -13.81
N GLY A 319 -2.71 -4.59 -14.65
CA GLY A 319 -1.78 -5.66 -14.99
C GLY A 319 -1.69 -6.76 -13.92
N VAL A 320 -0.59 -7.52 -13.95
CA VAL A 320 -0.27 -8.62 -13.04
C VAL A 320 1.10 -8.38 -12.43
N ILE A 321 1.17 -8.37 -11.10
CA ILE A 321 2.34 -7.99 -10.32
C ILE A 321 3.22 -9.21 -10.03
N ILE A 322 2.59 -10.34 -9.67
CA ILE A 322 3.23 -11.66 -9.50
C ILE A 322 2.46 -12.63 -10.38
N GLY A 323 3.15 -13.40 -11.23
CA GLY A 323 2.44 -14.30 -12.14
C GLY A 323 3.30 -14.96 -13.19
N HIS A 324 2.65 -15.35 -14.27
CA HIS A 324 3.31 -16.00 -15.40
C HIS A 324 2.53 -15.75 -16.70
N ASN A 325 3.21 -16.00 -17.82
CA ASN A 325 2.64 -16.08 -19.14
C ASN A 325 3.06 -17.39 -19.83
N ASP A 326 2.84 -17.48 -21.14
CA ASP A 326 3.19 -18.67 -21.95
C ASP A 326 4.71 -18.95 -22.02
N ARG A 327 5.57 -18.01 -21.57
CA ARG A 327 7.02 -18.03 -21.80
C ARG A 327 7.86 -17.89 -20.52
N ILE A 328 7.40 -17.09 -19.55
CA ILE A 328 8.12 -16.77 -18.31
C ILE A 328 7.18 -16.76 -17.11
N ALA A 329 7.76 -16.92 -15.92
CA ALA A 329 7.12 -16.69 -14.62
C ALA A 329 7.99 -15.74 -13.80
N TRP A 330 7.37 -14.95 -12.93
CA TRP A 330 8.06 -14.01 -12.04
C TRP A 330 7.33 -13.86 -10.71
N GLY A 331 8.08 -13.44 -9.72
CA GLY A 331 7.62 -13.11 -8.38
C GLY A 331 8.72 -12.38 -7.64
N PHE A 332 8.41 -11.86 -6.47
CA PHE A 332 9.38 -11.15 -5.64
C PHE A 332 9.16 -11.45 -4.16
N THR A 333 10.19 -11.18 -3.38
CA THR A 333 10.20 -11.26 -1.92
C THR A 333 10.86 -9.98 -1.39
N ASN A 334 10.47 -9.57 -0.19
CA ASN A 334 11.12 -8.42 0.43
C ASN A 334 12.58 -8.77 0.77
N VAL A 335 13.52 -7.90 0.39
CA VAL A 335 14.94 -8.06 0.72
C VAL A 335 15.37 -7.20 1.91
N GLY A 336 14.42 -6.47 2.53
CA GLY A 336 14.69 -5.53 3.60
C GLY A 336 15.70 -4.44 3.21
N PRO A 337 15.56 -3.81 2.03
CA PRO A 337 16.56 -2.87 1.55
C PRO A 337 16.54 -1.61 2.41
N ASP A 338 17.72 -1.03 2.61
CA ASP A 338 17.83 0.29 3.23
C ASP A 338 17.58 1.38 2.17
N VAL A 339 16.40 1.99 2.22
CA VAL A 339 15.88 2.91 1.18
C VAL A 339 15.31 4.21 1.75
N GLN A 340 15.57 4.48 3.03
CA GLN A 340 15.09 5.67 3.73
C GLN A 340 16.22 6.22 4.60
N ASP A 341 16.46 7.52 4.49
CA ASP A 341 17.45 8.22 5.30
C ASP A 341 16.76 9.29 6.16
N LEU A 342 17.27 9.49 7.38
CA LEU A 342 16.89 10.62 8.22
C LEU A 342 17.96 11.71 8.23
N TYR A 343 17.50 12.95 8.12
CA TYR A 343 18.35 14.14 8.17
C TYR A 343 17.95 15.01 9.36
N ILE A 344 18.93 15.41 10.17
CA ILE A 344 18.74 16.43 11.21
C ILE A 344 18.95 17.79 10.55
N GLU A 345 17.85 18.51 10.33
CA GLU A 345 17.88 19.85 9.78
C GLU A 345 18.16 20.89 10.88
N LYS A 346 18.93 21.92 10.54
CA LYS A 346 19.21 23.04 11.45
C LYS A 346 18.45 24.26 10.98
N PHE A 347 17.41 24.63 11.72
CA PHE A 347 16.62 25.83 11.44
C PHE A 347 17.26 27.09 12.04
N ASP A 348 17.03 28.23 11.40
CA ASP A 348 17.52 29.53 11.84
C ASP A 348 16.71 29.99 13.07
N PRO A 349 17.32 30.15 14.26
CA PRO A 349 16.60 30.59 15.47
C PRO A 349 15.94 31.98 15.33
N GLY A 350 16.46 32.83 14.44
CA GLY A 350 15.90 34.16 14.16
C GLY A 350 14.85 34.17 13.04
N ASN A 351 14.79 33.11 12.23
CA ASN A 351 13.78 32.93 11.19
C ASN A 351 13.49 31.43 10.98
N PRO A 352 12.54 30.85 11.74
CA PRO A 352 12.24 29.42 11.69
C PRO A 352 11.76 28.90 10.33
N GLY A 353 11.44 29.78 9.37
CA GLY A 353 11.15 29.39 7.99
C GLY A 353 12.39 29.01 7.17
N ARG A 354 13.60 29.16 7.72
CA ARG A 354 14.87 28.90 7.02
C ARG A 354 15.66 27.77 7.67
N TYR A 355 16.30 26.97 6.85
CA TYR A 355 17.19 25.90 7.28
C TYR A 355 18.57 26.00 6.62
N LEU A 356 19.58 25.47 7.31
CA LEU A 356 20.97 25.52 6.88
C LEU A 356 21.25 24.45 5.81
N THR A 357 21.70 24.89 4.63
CA THR A 357 22.18 24.00 3.55
C THR A 357 23.69 24.12 3.38
N PRO A 358 24.35 23.24 2.60
CA PRO A 358 25.77 23.39 2.27
C PRO A 358 26.13 24.72 1.61
N SER A 359 25.17 25.38 0.94
CA SER A 359 25.32 26.70 0.32
C SER A 359 24.87 27.87 1.20
N GLY A 360 24.51 27.62 2.47
CA GLY A 360 23.99 28.62 3.41
C GLY A 360 22.49 28.49 3.69
N TRP A 361 21.91 29.49 4.32
CA TRP A 361 20.51 29.50 4.74
C TRP A 361 19.54 29.56 3.55
N ARG A 362 18.57 28.64 3.50
CA ARG A 362 17.53 28.56 2.46
C ARG A 362 16.15 28.50 3.10
N ASP A 363 15.14 29.09 2.46
CA ASP A 363 13.74 28.95 2.88
C ASP A 363 13.26 27.50 2.71
N ALA A 364 12.58 26.98 3.72
CA ALA A 364 11.82 25.74 3.62
C ALA A 364 10.52 25.99 2.84
N GLU A 365 10.07 24.99 2.10
CA GLU A 365 8.74 25.02 1.49
C GLU A 365 7.70 24.74 2.58
N ILE A 366 6.64 25.55 2.63
CA ILE A 366 5.47 25.28 3.48
C ILE A 366 4.35 24.82 2.57
N ARG A 367 3.96 23.56 2.73
CA ARG A 367 2.81 22.98 2.03
C ARG A 367 1.60 23.00 2.95
N HIS A 368 0.58 23.75 2.55
CA HIS A 368 -0.69 23.82 3.26
C HIS A 368 -1.57 22.64 2.84
N GLU A 369 -1.91 21.76 3.78
CA GLU A 369 -2.77 20.61 3.56
C GLU A 369 -4.12 20.81 4.25
N GLU A 370 -5.20 20.44 3.57
CA GLU A 370 -6.56 20.42 4.13
C GLU A 370 -7.03 18.99 4.37
N ILE A 371 -7.45 18.70 5.59
CA ILE A 371 -8.03 17.42 6.01
C ILE A 371 -9.50 17.65 6.34
N ARG A 372 -10.38 16.95 5.63
CA ARG A 372 -11.81 16.89 5.99
C ARG A 372 -12.00 15.91 7.13
N VAL A 373 -12.62 16.34 8.22
CA VAL A 373 -12.82 15.53 9.43
C VAL A 373 -14.30 15.37 9.72
N ARG A 374 -14.80 14.14 9.69
CA ARG A 374 -16.20 13.84 9.99
C ARG A 374 -16.57 14.22 11.41
N LYS A 375 -17.65 15.00 11.58
CA LYS A 375 -18.10 15.52 12.87
C LYS A 375 -18.64 14.44 13.82
N GLY A 376 -19.21 13.39 13.26
CA GLY A 376 -19.82 12.31 14.03
C GLY A 376 -20.25 11.15 13.15
N PHE A 377 -20.61 10.04 13.80
CA PHE A 377 -20.92 8.79 13.10
C PHE A 377 -22.27 8.82 12.37
N THR A 378 -23.24 9.62 12.83
CA THR A 378 -24.64 9.60 12.36
C THR A 378 -24.93 10.55 11.20
N GLY A 379 -23.92 11.11 10.54
CA GLY A 379 -24.09 11.97 9.38
C GLY A 379 -22.77 12.18 8.63
N SER A 380 -22.82 12.76 7.44
CA SER A 380 -21.66 12.93 6.54
C SER A 380 -21.02 14.32 6.59
N ALA A 381 -21.46 15.18 7.52
CA ALA A 381 -20.91 16.52 7.69
C ALA A 381 -19.45 16.46 8.17
N THR A 382 -18.62 17.31 7.59
CA THR A 382 -17.18 17.44 7.90
C THR A 382 -16.82 18.85 8.34
N ASP A 383 -15.80 18.97 9.16
CA ASP A 383 -15.02 20.19 9.36
C ASP A 383 -13.74 20.12 8.53
N ILE A 384 -13.10 21.26 8.28
CA ILE A 384 -11.79 21.33 7.61
C ILE A 384 -10.75 21.67 8.66
N LEU A 385 -9.73 20.82 8.78
CA LEU A 385 -8.50 21.11 9.52
C LEU A 385 -7.41 21.43 8.50
N THR A 386 -6.76 22.58 8.65
CA THR A 386 -5.56 22.91 7.89
C THR A 386 -4.33 22.56 8.71
N ILE A 387 -3.34 21.94 8.07
CA ILE A 387 -2.00 21.73 8.65
C ILE A 387 -0.94 22.29 7.70
N ASP A 388 0.15 22.76 8.29
CA ASP A 388 1.33 23.20 7.55
C ASP A 388 2.36 22.07 7.60
N VAL A 389 2.81 21.63 6.42
CA VAL A 389 3.87 20.63 6.27
C VAL A 389 5.12 21.36 5.80
N THR A 390 6.13 21.43 6.67
CA THR A 390 7.45 21.98 6.32
C THR A 390 8.24 20.96 5.52
N VAL A 391 8.74 21.36 4.35
CA VAL A 391 9.50 20.50 3.42
C VAL A 391 10.86 21.13 3.13
N THR A 392 11.93 20.34 3.30
CA THR A 392 13.30 20.71 2.95
C THR A 392 13.75 20.00 1.68
N ARG A 393 15.01 20.22 1.27
CA ARG A 393 15.61 19.50 0.14
C ARG A 393 15.70 17.98 0.35
N HIS A 394 15.63 17.50 1.59
CA HIS A 394 15.72 16.07 1.92
C HIS A 394 14.35 15.42 2.07
N GLY A 395 13.28 16.20 2.25
CA GLY A 395 11.93 15.69 2.43
C GLY A 395 11.12 16.50 3.45
N PRO A 396 9.92 16.01 3.81
CA PRO A 396 9.11 16.63 4.85
C PRO A 396 9.75 16.47 6.23
N ILE A 397 9.58 17.47 7.09
CA ILE A 397 9.88 17.35 8.52
C ILE A 397 8.83 16.43 9.15
N VAL A 398 9.30 15.31 9.71
CA VAL A 398 8.45 14.29 10.33
C VAL A 398 8.44 14.36 11.86
N LEU A 399 9.45 15.02 12.44
CA LEU A 399 9.63 15.23 13.87
C LEU A 399 10.38 16.54 14.08
N GLU A 400 9.90 17.37 15.01
CA GLU A 400 10.50 18.65 15.43
C GLU A 400 11.25 18.54 16.75
#